data_AF-A0A2A7X0M5-F1
#
_entry.id   AF-A0A2A7X0M5-F1
#
_cell.length_a   1.000
_cell.length_b   1.000
_cell.length_c   1.000
_cell.angle_alpha   90.00
_cell.angle_beta   90.00
_cell.angle_gamma   90.00
#
_symmetry.space_group_name_H-M   'P 1'
#
loop_
_entity.id
_entity.type
_entity.pdbx_description
1 polymer ?
#
loop_
_entity_poly.entity_id
_entity_poly.type
_entity_poly.pdbx_seq_one_letter_code
_entity_poly.pdbx_strand_id
1 'polypeptide(L)'
;MSSCNCSTTTLSCCPEKIFVQDQVCTPWQAVGDATAVTIPLFQNNINQNIIGTGFVKYEVGSATLPIQIVFLNSAGGTINTETVTLGSSLAFTIRRFDVIQAIIPIGADILFQGEFCITTRYSV
;
A
#
# COMPACT_ATOMS: atom_id res chain seq x y z
N MET A 1 30.18 -7.64 -9.81
CA MET A 1 30.50 -9.01 -10.27
C MET A 1 31.07 -9.72 -9.06
N SER A 2 30.22 -10.45 -8.33
CA SER A 2 30.14 -11.91 -8.43
C SER A 2 31.50 -12.57 -8.17
N SER A 3 31.66 -13.18 -7.00
CA SER A 3 31.58 -14.64 -6.92
C SER A 3 31.64 -15.11 -5.45
N CYS A 4 30.63 -15.91 -5.08
CA CYS A 4 30.69 -16.88 -3.98
C CYS A 4 31.87 -17.83 -4.22
N ASN A 5 32.51 -18.36 -3.16
CA ASN A 5 33.37 -19.53 -3.31
C ASN A 5 32.76 -20.74 -2.60
N CYS A 6 32.34 -21.69 -3.44
CA CYS A 6 31.72 -22.96 -3.12
C CYS A 6 32.74 -23.95 -2.56
N SER A 7 32.47 -24.54 -1.39
CA SER A 7 32.87 -25.91 -1.10
C SER A 7 31.58 -26.73 -1.08
N THR A 8 31.51 -27.74 -1.94
CA THR A 8 30.31 -28.36 -2.54
C THR A 8 29.35 -29.08 -1.58
N THR A 9 29.40 -28.81 -0.28
CA THR A 9 28.61 -29.49 0.76
C THR A 9 28.27 -28.63 1.99
N THR A 10 28.40 -27.29 1.94
CA THR A 10 28.13 -26.46 3.13
C THR A 10 27.26 -25.24 2.81
N LEU A 11 26.02 -25.21 3.33
CA LEU A 11 25.14 -24.04 3.34
C LEU A 11 25.80 -22.92 4.14
N SER A 12 26.41 -21.96 3.46
CA SER A 12 26.94 -20.75 4.09
C SER A 12 25.77 -19.86 4.53
N CYS A 13 25.60 -19.72 5.83
CA CYS A 13 24.54 -18.94 6.46
C CYS A 13 24.63 -17.47 6.05
N CYS A 14 23.62 -16.99 5.34
CA CYS A 14 23.37 -15.55 5.25
C CYS A 14 23.28 -14.98 6.67
N PRO A 15 23.91 -13.83 6.97
CA PRO A 15 23.76 -13.21 8.29
C PRO A 15 22.27 -12.99 8.57
N GLU A 16 21.84 -13.34 9.78
CA GLU A 16 20.45 -13.13 10.22
C GLU A 16 20.09 -11.66 10.04
N LYS A 17 19.01 -11.40 9.30
CA LYS A 17 18.48 -10.05 9.14
C LYS A 17 17.32 -9.90 10.09
N ILE A 18 17.48 -9.03 11.08
CA ILE A 18 16.41 -8.67 11.99
C ILE A 18 15.50 -7.68 11.26
N PHE A 19 14.26 -8.09 11.05
CA PHE A 19 13.22 -7.27 10.45
C PHE A 19 12.06 -7.14 11.44
N VAL A 20 11.49 -5.94 11.52
CA VAL A 20 10.17 -5.76 12.12
C VAL A 20 9.13 -6.03 11.04
N GLN A 21 8.07 -6.78 11.39
CA GLN A 21 6.95 -7.06 10.52
C GLN A 21 5.66 -6.72 11.25
N ASP A 22 5.17 -5.50 11.02
CA ASP A 22 3.93 -5.01 11.61
C ASP A 22 2.81 -5.16 10.59
N GLN A 23 1.71 -5.82 11.00
CA GLN A 23 0.48 -5.89 10.21
C GLN A 23 -0.58 -5.01 10.87
N VAL A 24 -1.14 -4.09 10.09
CA VAL A 24 -2.23 -3.21 10.51
C VAL A 24 -3.36 -3.31 9.50
N CYS A 25 -4.58 -3.48 10.01
CA CYS A 25 -5.80 -3.47 9.22
C CYS A 25 -6.74 -2.43 9.79
N THR A 26 -7.23 -1.54 8.93
CA THR A 26 -8.15 -0.46 9.32
C THR A 26 -9.30 -0.37 8.33
N PRO A 27 -10.54 -0.19 8.81
CA PRO A 27 -11.62 0.22 7.94
C PRO A 27 -11.34 1.65 7.47
N TRP A 28 -11.61 1.93 6.19
CA TRP A 28 -11.56 3.27 5.63
C TRP A 28 -12.94 3.68 5.15
N GLN A 29 -13.24 4.97 5.25
CA GLN A 29 -14.47 5.55 4.76
C GLN A 29 -14.26 6.98 4.29
N ALA A 30 -15.03 7.38 3.29
CA ALA A 30 -15.10 8.74 2.80
C ALA A 30 -16.46 8.99 2.15
N VAL A 31 -16.90 10.24 2.16
CA VAL A 31 -18.11 10.66 1.45
C VAL A 31 -17.66 11.41 0.20
N GLY A 32 -18.22 11.05 -0.95
CA GLY A 32 -17.98 11.74 -2.21
C GLY A 32 -18.53 13.16 -2.16
N ASP A 33 -17.84 14.08 -2.82
CA ASP A 33 -18.21 15.50 -2.88
C ASP A 33 -18.31 15.96 -4.35
N ALA A 34 -18.58 17.25 -4.57
CA ALA A 34 -18.53 17.92 -5.86
C ALA A 34 -17.12 17.90 -6.49
N THR A 35 -16.08 17.64 -5.68
CA THR A 35 -14.70 17.42 -6.12
C THR A 35 -14.21 16.05 -5.66
N ALA A 36 -13.19 15.51 -6.33
CA ALA A 36 -12.55 14.26 -5.88
C ALA A 36 -11.95 14.44 -4.49
N VAL A 37 -12.18 13.47 -3.61
CA VAL A 37 -11.71 13.49 -2.22
C VAL A 37 -10.50 12.57 -2.10
N THR A 38 -9.41 13.07 -1.53
CA THR A 38 -8.21 12.25 -1.29
C THR A 38 -8.11 11.93 0.19
N ILE A 39 -7.96 10.65 0.53
CA ILE A 39 -7.75 10.19 1.90
C ILE A 39 -6.41 9.43 2.02
N PRO A 40 -5.56 9.76 2.99
CA PRO A 40 -4.37 8.96 3.27
C PRO A 40 -4.77 7.67 3.98
N LEU A 41 -4.42 6.52 3.40
CA LEU A 41 -4.61 5.20 4.00
C LEU A 41 -3.40 4.80 4.87
N PHE A 42 -2.20 5.22 4.45
CA PHE A 42 -0.96 4.96 5.16
C PHE A 42 0.05 6.09 4.92
N GLN A 43 0.74 6.49 5.98
CA GLN A 43 1.86 7.43 5.94
C GLN A 43 3.05 6.79 6.66
N ASN A 44 4.17 6.68 5.96
CA ASN A 44 5.42 6.27 6.56
C ASN A 44 5.97 7.42 7.42
N ASN A 45 6.16 7.17 8.72
CA ASN A 45 6.83 8.10 9.63
C ASN A 45 8.24 7.65 10.00
N ILE A 46 8.71 6.55 9.39
CA ILE A 46 10.05 6.00 9.61
C ILE A 46 10.93 6.53 8.47
N ASN A 47 11.99 7.28 8.79
CA ASN A 47 12.97 7.82 7.83
C ASN A 47 13.87 6.72 7.20
N GLN A 48 13.28 5.62 6.77
CA GLN A 48 13.95 4.45 6.22
C GLN A 48 13.12 3.87 5.06
N ASN A 49 13.79 3.10 4.20
CA ASN A 49 13.12 2.41 3.11
C ASN A 49 12.28 1.24 3.65
N ILE A 50 10.97 1.35 3.52
CA ILE A 50 10.03 0.27 3.88
C ILE A 50 9.58 -0.51 2.64
N ILE A 51 9.22 -1.77 2.88
CA ILE A 51 8.52 -2.63 1.92
C ILE A 51 7.12 -2.89 2.50
N GLY A 52 6.08 -2.60 1.74
CA GLY A 52 4.69 -2.79 2.15
C GLY A 52 4.03 -3.84 1.28
N THR A 53 3.46 -4.86 1.91
CA THR A 53 2.62 -5.86 1.24
C THR A 53 1.25 -5.85 1.87
N GLY A 54 0.19 -5.79 1.08
CA GLY A 54 -1.14 -5.60 1.64
C GLY A 54 -2.25 -5.71 0.60
N PHE A 55 -3.43 -5.28 1.02
CA PHE A 55 -4.57 -5.18 0.12
C PHE A 55 -5.45 -3.98 0.46
N VAL A 56 -6.22 -3.54 -0.54
CA VAL A 56 -7.32 -2.58 -0.39
C VAL A 56 -8.59 -3.22 -0.93
N LYS A 57 -9.64 -3.28 -0.12
CA LYS A 57 -10.99 -3.69 -0.53
C LYS A 57 -11.86 -2.46 -0.70
N TYR A 58 -12.77 -2.52 -1.67
CA TYR A 58 -13.81 -1.52 -1.86
C TYR A 58 -15.18 -2.22 -1.77
N GLU A 59 -15.91 -1.96 -0.69
CA GLU A 59 -17.06 -2.78 -0.26
C GLU A 59 -18.39 -2.05 -0.36
N VAL A 60 -18.41 -0.74 -0.06
CA VAL A 60 -19.62 0.09 -0.12
C VAL A 60 -19.34 1.30 -0.99
N GLY A 61 -20.20 1.57 -1.96
CA GLY A 61 -20.10 2.73 -2.84
C GLY A 61 -20.86 2.53 -4.14
N SER A 62 -20.33 3.06 -5.24
CA SER A 62 -20.93 2.97 -6.57
C SER A 62 -20.11 2.10 -7.52
N ALA A 63 -20.80 1.24 -8.28
CA ALA A 63 -20.19 0.41 -9.33
C ALA A 63 -19.74 1.22 -10.56
N THR A 64 -20.31 2.41 -10.78
CA THR A 64 -19.94 3.29 -11.91
C THR A 64 -18.79 4.24 -11.55
N LEU A 65 -18.41 4.31 -10.28
CA LEU A 65 -17.41 5.22 -9.75
C LEU A 65 -16.31 4.40 -9.03
N PRO A 66 -15.33 3.86 -9.77
CA PRO A 66 -14.21 3.17 -9.15
C PRO A 66 -13.31 4.14 -8.39
N ILE A 67 -12.67 3.65 -7.33
CA ILE A 67 -11.66 4.41 -6.58
C ILE A 67 -10.28 4.20 -7.19
N GLN A 68 -9.37 5.16 -6.97
CA GLN A 68 -7.96 4.99 -7.33
C GLN A 68 -7.09 4.89 -6.08
N ILE A 69 -6.13 3.96 -6.08
CA ILE A 69 -5.11 3.84 -5.06
C ILE A 69 -3.80 4.36 -5.63
N VAL A 70 -3.26 5.39 -5.00
CA VAL A 70 -2.02 6.05 -5.45
C VAL A 70 -0.92 5.80 -4.42
N PHE A 71 0.21 5.31 -4.92
CA PHE A 71 1.42 5.09 -4.14
C PHE A 71 2.39 6.23 -4.43
N LEU A 72 2.74 7.01 -3.41
CA LEU A 72 3.63 8.17 -3.54
C LEU A 72 5.00 7.87 -2.93
N ASN A 73 6.05 8.45 -3.50
CA ASN A 73 7.39 8.50 -2.90
C ASN A 73 7.51 9.68 -1.91
N SER A 74 8.63 9.76 -1.21
CA SER A 74 8.90 10.81 -0.20
C SER A 74 9.01 12.23 -0.75
N ALA A 75 9.14 12.39 -2.08
CA ALA A 75 9.09 13.68 -2.76
C ALA A 75 7.67 14.04 -3.26
N GLY A 76 6.66 13.24 -2.93
CA GLY A 76 5.28 13.41 -3.40
C GLY A 76 5.04 12.97 -4.84
N GLY A 77 6.03 12.32 -5.48
CA GLY A 77 5.89 11.79 -6.83
C GLY A 77 5.15 10.46 -6.86
N THR A 78 4.26 10.27 -7.83
CA THR A 78 3.53 9.01 -8.03
C THR A 78 4.46 7.91 -8.50
N ILE A 79 4.50 6.81 -7.74
CA ILE A 79 5.20 5.58 -8.09
C ILE A 79 4.28 4.68 -8.93
N ASN A 80 3.04 4.50 -8.47
CA ASN A 80 2.04 3.70 -9.16
C ASN A 80 0.64 4.20 -8.83
N THR A 81 -0.30 3.93 -9.74
CA THR A 81 -1.72 4.20 -9.56
C THR A 81 -2.49 2.97 -10.01
N GLU A 82 -3.38 2.48 -9.16
CA GLU A 82 -4.22 1.32 -9.42
C GLU A 82 -5.70 1.70 -9.28
N THR A 83 -6.57 1.07 -10.05
CA THR A 83 -8.01 1.30 -9.99
C THR A 83 -8.71 0.12 -9.32
N VAL A 84 -9.62 0.40 -8.39
CA VAL A 84 -10.36 -0.62 -7.64
C VAL A 84 -11.87 -0.41 -7.86
N THR A 85 -12.54 -1.44 -8.33
CA THR A 85 -13.99 -1.42 -8.59
C THR A 85 -14.76 -1.96 -7.39
N LEU A 86 -16.05 -1.59 -7.27
CA LEU A 86 -16.88 -2.03 -6.16
C LEU A 86 -16.98 -3.55 -6.09
N GLY A 87 -16.83 -4.11 -4.89
CA GLY A 87 -16.85 -5.56 -4.63
C GLY A 87 -15.54 -6.26 -4.98
N SER A 88 -14.49 -5.54 -5.37
CA SER A 88 -13.17 -6.09 -5.67
C SER A 88 -12.14 -5.74 -4.60
N SER A 89 -11.00 -6.44 -4.66
CA SER A 89 -9.84 -6.18 -3.82
C SER A 89 -8.58 -6.05 -4.67
N LEU A 90 -7.76 -5.05 -4.37
CA LEU A 90 -6.43 -4.88 -4.93
C LEU A 90 -5.38 -5.40 -3.94
N ALA A 91 -4.65 -6.44 -4.31
CA ALA A 91 -3.44 -6.85 -3.60
C ALA A 91 -2.23 -6.10 -4.14
N PHE A 92 -1.32 -5.66 -3.27
CA PHE A 92 -0.14 -4.91 -3.68
C PHE A 92 1.13 -5.36 -2.93
N THR A 93 2.27 -5.12 -3.58
CA THR A 93 3.60 -5.20 -2.98
C THR A 93 4.42 -4.04 -3.52
N ILE A 94 4.76 -3.09 -2.66
CA ILE A 94 5.42 -1.84 -3.06
C ILE A 94 6.64 -1.58 -2.17
N ARG A 95 7.64 -0.88 -2.72
CA ARG A 95 8.89 -0.54 -2.04
C ARG A 95 9.18 0.94 -2.19
N ARG A 96 9.89 1.53 -1.21
CA ARG A 96 10.34 2.95 -1.27
C ARG A 96 9.19 3.94 -1.48
N PHE A 97 8.03 3.62 -0.91
CA PHE A 97 6.89 4.51 -0.85
C PHE A 97 6.87 5.24 0.49
N ASP A 98 6.20 6.37 0.52
CA ASP A 98 6.00 7.19 1.71
C ASP A 98 4.52 7.28 2.06
N VAL A 99 3.66 7.45 1.05
CA VAL A 99 2.21 7.58 1.25
C VAL A 99 1.47 6.58 0.37
N ILE A 100 0.44 5.96 0.93
CA ILE A 100 -0.61 5.28 0.17
C ILE A 100 -1.90 6.03 0.43
N GLN A 101 -2.54 6.49 -0.64
CA GLN A 101 -3.78 7.26 -0.55
C GLN A 101 -4.84 6.71 -1.48
N ALA A 102 -6.10 6.81 -1.08
CA ALA A 102 -7.23 6.57 -1.95
C ALA A 102 -7.78 7.90 -2.48
N ILE A 103 -8.03 7.94 -3.78
CA ILE A 103 -8.76 9.02 -4.44
C ILE A 103 -10.17 8.51 -4.68
N ILE A 104 -11.10 9.15 -4.01
CA ILE A 104 -12.53 8.95 -4.16
C ILE A 104 -13.00 9.84 -5.30
N PRO A 105 -13.68 9.28 -6.31
CA PRO A 105 -14.17 10.05 -7.45
C PRO A 105 -15.26 11.04 -7.03
N ILE A 106 -15.56 11.98 -7.94
CA ILE A 106 -16.69 12.91 -7.79
C ILE A 106 -17.99 12.10 -7.71
N GLY A 107 -18.84 12.40 -6.73
CA GLY A 107 -20.04 11.60 -6.49
C GLY A 107 -20.83 12.05 -5.28
N ALA A 108 -21.30 13.31 -5.31
CA ALA A 108 -21.98 14.01 -4.22
C ALA A 108 -22.80 13.10 -3.28
N ASP A 109 -22.45 13.15 -2.00
CA ASP A 109 -23.09 12.47 -0.86
C ASP A 109 -23.15 10.93 -0.93
N ILE A 110 -22.40 10.31 -1.84
CA ILE A 110 -22.24 8.84 -1.86
C ILE A 110 -21.18 8.44 -0.84
N LEU A 111 -21.51 7.46 0.01
CA LEU A 111 -20.59 6.87 0.96
C LEU A 111 -19.72 5.81 0.28
N PHE A 112 -18.40 5.95 0.39
CA PHE A 112 -17.39 5.00 -0.07
C PHE A 112 -16.69 4.37 1.13
N GLN A 113 -16.65 3.05 1.22
CA GLN A 113 -15.99 2.34 2.33
C GLN A 113 -15.33 1.04 1.89
N GLY A 114 -14.41 0.57 2.72
CA GLY A 114 -13.85 -0.76 2.63
C GLY A 114 -12.78 -0.99 3.69
N GLU A 115 -11.88 -1.92 3.40
CA GLU A 115 -10.82 -2.34 4.32
C GLU A 115 -9.44 -2.10 3.69
N PHE A 116 -8.53 -1.55 4.48
CA PHE A 116 -7.12 -1.41 4.12
C PHE A 116 -6.30 -2.24 5.08
N CYS A 117 -5.46 -3.13 4.54
CA CYS A 117 -4.49 -3.87 5.32
C CYS A 117 -3.11 -3.72 4.72
N ILE A 118 -2.12 -3.49 5.58
CA ILE A 118 -0.73 -3.44 5.18
C ILE A 118 0.15 -4.17 6.20
N THR A 119 1.12 -4.88 5.67
CA THR A 119 2.22 -5.47 6.41
C THR A 119 3.49 -4.78 5.96
N THR A 120 4.08 -3.95 6.83
CA THR A 120 5.34 -3.25 6.55
C THR A 120 6.52 -4.04 7.07
N ARG A 121 7.60 -4.09 6.28
CA ARG A 121 8.88 -4.69 6.64
C ARG A 121 10.00 -3.66 6.49
N TYR A 122 10.77 -3.46 7.54
CA TYR A 122 11.95 -2.60 7.57
C TYR A 122 13.05 -3.21 8.46
N SER A 123 14.30 -2.90 8.14
CA SER A 123 15.47 -3.36 8.89
C SER A 123 15.61 -2.57 10.19
N VAL A 124 15.96 -3.26 11.27
CA VAL A 124 16.40 -2.63 12.54
C VAL A 124 17.88 -2.31 12.48
#